data_AF-A0A416X7X4-F1
#
_entry.id   AF-A0A416X7X4-F1
#
_cell.length_a   1.000
_cell.length_b   1.000
_cell.length_c   1.000
_cell.angle_alpha   90.00
_cell.angle_beta   90.00
_cell.angle_gamma   90.00
#
_symmetry.space_group_name_H-M   'P 1'
#
loop_
_entity.id
_entity.type
_entity.pdbx_description
1 polymer ?
#
loop_
_entity_poly.entity_id
_entity_poly.type
_entity_poly.pdbx_seq_one_letter_code
_entity_poly.pdbx_strand_id
1 'polypeptide(L)' 'MEDKKMDLSPWKRAYGVTEFAQLYFPGQTPVVAYKRMWEWIRTSRGLKAKLQDAGWVKFQKLYTPKQVAVLVEHLGEP' A
#
# COMPACT_ATOMS: atom_id res chain seq x y z
N MET A 1 -18.18 -17.25 21.60
CA MET A 1 -17.07 -17.22 20.62
C MET A 1 -17.13 -15.85 20.01
N GLU A 2 -16.15 -15.01 20.36
CA GLU A 2 -16.16 -13.55 20.12
C GLU A 2 -16.84 -13.15 18.83
N ASP A 3 -17.83 -12.28 19.02
CA ASP A 3 -18.46 -11.44 18.02
C ASP A 3 -17.38 -10.90 17.10
N LYS A 4 -17.37 -11.48 15.90
CA LYS A 4 -16.59 -11.11 14.74
C LYS A 4 -16.79 -9.62 14.53
N LYS A 5 -15.94 -8.79 15.15
CA LYS A 5 -15.74 -7.41 14.74
C LYS A 5 -15.42 -7.51 13.26
N MET A 6 -16.42 -7.27 12.42
CA MET A 6 -16.24 -6.93 11.03
C MET A 6 -15.46 -5.63 11.08
N ASP A 7 -14.16 -5.78 11.24
CA ASP A 7 -13.19 -4.72 11.27
C ASP A 7 -13.19 -4.22 9.83
N LEU A 8 -14.03 -3.21 9.60
CA LEU A 8 -14.20 -2.45 8.36
C LEU A 8 -12.95 -1.60 8.13
N SER A 9 -11.75 -2.17 8.29
CA SER A 9 -10.54 -1.43 7.99
C SER A 9 -10.51 -1.22 6.48
N PRO A 10 -10.36 0.04 6.02
CA PRO A 10 -10.34 0.35 4.59
C PRO A 10 -9.22 -0.41 3.88
N TRP A 11 -8.20 -0.83 4.61
CA TRP A 11 -7.01 -1.55 4.15
C TRP A 11 -7.24 -3.01 3.74
N LYS A 12 -8.45 -3.55 3.86
CA LYS A 12 -8.79 -4.94 3.46
C LYS A 12 -9.20 -5.11 2.00
N ARG A 13 -9.12 -4.05 1.18
CA ARG A 13 -9.44 -4.09 -0.25
C ARG A 13 -8.19 -3.91 -1.13
N ALA A 14 -8.35 -4.21 -2.42
CA ALA A 14 -7.34 -3.85 -3.40
C ALA A 14 -7.43 -2.35 -3.73
N TYR A 15 -6.29 -1.73 -4.00
CA TYR A 15 -6.20 -0.33 -4.39
C TYR A 15 -5.44 -0.15 -5.68
N GLY A 16 -5.79 0.85 -6.50
CA GLY A 16 -4.89 1.30 -7.56
C GLY A 16 -3.56 1.76 -6.95
N VAL A 17 -2.41 1.47 -7.57
CA VAL A 17 -1.10 1.91 -7.04
C VAL A 17 -1.06 3.43 -6.89
N THR A 18 -1.63 4.15 -7.85
CA THR A 18 -1.73 5.61 -7.82
C THR A 18 -2.79 6.10 -6.83
N GLU A 19 -3.96 5.45 -6.79
CA GLU A 19 -5.03 5.77 -5.83
C GLU A 19 -4.49 5.65 -4.39
N PHE A 20 -3.80 4.55 -4.09
CA PHE A 20 -3.18 4.31 -2.80
C PHE A 20 -2.10 5.34 -2.48
N ALA A 21 -1.25 5.67 -3.44
CA ALA A 21 -0.24 6.71 -3.26
C ALA A 21 -0.87 8.09 -2.96
N GLN A 22 -2.02 8.42 -3.55
CA GLN A 22 -2.71 9.68 -3.27
C GLN A 22 -3.28 9.75 -1.84
N LEU A 23 -3.54 8.61 -1.19
CA LEU A 23 -3.92 8.60 0.22
C LEU A 23 -2.79 9.12 1.10
N TYR A 24 -1.55 8.64 0.88
CA TYR A 24 -0.36 9.09 1.63
C TYR A 24 0.13 10.49 1.27
N PHE A 25 -0.16 10.94 0.05
CA PHE A 25 0.31 12.24 -0.46
C PHE A 25 -0.87 13.10 -0.92
N PRO A 26 -1.76 13.51 0.01
CA PRO A 26 -2.92 14.34 -0.34
C PRO A 26 -2.47 15.67 -0.97
N GLY A 27 -3.19 16.11 -2.00
CA GLY A 27 -2.89 17.35 -2.74
C GLY A 27 -1.76 17.24 -3.78
N GLN A 28 -1.08 16.10 -3.88
CA GLN A 28 -0.13 15.85 -4.97
C GLN A 28 -0.85 15.36 -6.23
N THR A 29 -0.29 15.69 -7.40
CA THR A 29 -0.77 15.12 -8.66
C THR A 29 -0.54 13.61 -8.67
N PRO A 30 -1.38 12.82 -9.38
CA PRO A 30 -1.27 11.36 -9.41
C PRO A 30 0.15 10.85 -9.75
N VAL A 31 0.82 11.52 -10.70
CA VAL A 31 2.17 11.16 -11.12
C VAL A 31 3.21 11.43 -10.02
N VAL A 32 3.08 12.53 -9.28
CA VAL A 32 4.01 12.87 -8.20
C VAL A 32 3.79 11.95 -6.99
N ALA A 33 2.54 11.68 -6.62
CA ALA A 33 2.20 10.74 -5.55
C ALA A 33 2.79 9.35 -5.85
N TYR A 34 2.59 8.83 -7.07
CA TYR A 34 3.16 7.57 -7.52
C TYR A 34 4.70 7.54 -7.39
N LYS A 35 5.40 8.58 -7.85
CA LYS A 35 6.86 8.65 -7.78
C LYS A 35 7.36 8.67 -6.33
N ARG A 36 6.72 9.45 -5.45
CA ARG A 36 7.07 9.50 -4.02
C ARG A 36 6.82 8.17 -3.32
N MET A 37 5.71 7.51 -3.63
CA MET A 37 5.41 6.19 -3.09
C MET A 37 6.47 5.17 -3.47
N TRP A 38 6.91 5.20 -4.73
CA TRP A 38 7.98 4.34 -5.21
C TRP A 38 9.34 4.63 -4.56
N GLU A 39 9.62 5.91 -4.32
CA GLU A 39 10.81 6.30 -3.58
C GLU A 39 10.79 5.72 -2.17
N TRP A 40 9.69 5.85 -1.43
CA TRP A 40 9.51 5.22 -0.11
C TRP A 40 9.69 3.70 -0.15
N ILE A 41 9.06 3.00 -1.09
CA ILE A 41 9.22 1.54 -1.23
C ILE A 41 10.69 1.15 -1.47
N ARG A 42 11.45 2.00 -2.18
CA ARG A 42 12.86 1.76 -2.51
C ARG A 42 13.81 2.13 -1.38
N THR A 43 13.51 3.17 -0.61
CA THR A 43 14.36 3.66 0.49
C THR A 43 14.07 2.95 1.81
N SER A 44 12.85 2.46 2.00
CA SER A 44 12.45 1.68 3.17
C SER A 44 13.13 0.30 3.20
N ARG A 45 13.94 0.07 4.23
CA ARG A 45 14.71 -1.16 4.40
C ARG A 45 13.78 -2.35 4.58
N GLY A 46 13.81 -3.28 3.62
CA GLY A 46 13.05 -4.53 3.65
C GLY A 46 11.59 -4.44 3.19
N LEU A 47 11.05 -3.25 2.94
CA LEU A 47 9.66 -3.10 2.47
C LEU A 47 9.46 -3.76 1.09
N LYS A 48 10.38 -3.50 0.16
CA LYS A 48 10.34 -4.12 -1.16
C LYS A 48 10.38 -5.65 -1.09
N ALA A 49 11.20 -6.22 -0.21
CA ALA A 49 11.28 -7.67 -0.04
C ALA A 49 9.97 -8.25 0.53
N LYS A 50 9.38 -7.60 1.55
CA LYS A 50 8.06 -7.98 2.10
C LYS A 50 6.96 -7.89 1.04
N LEU A 51 6.97 -6.85 0.19
CA LEU A 51 6.03 -6.72 -0.92
C LEU A 51 6.18 -7.86 -1.93
N GLN A 52 7.42 -8.22 -2.28
CA GLN A 52 7.70 -9.33 -3.19
C GLN A 52 7.23 -10.67 -2.61
N ASP A 53 7.43 -10.91 -1.32
CA ASP A 53 6.89 -12.08 -0.60
C ASP A 53 5.35 -12.09 -0.56
N ALA A 54 4.74 -10.91 -0.50
CA ALA A 54 3.30 -10.73 -0.69
C ALA A 54 2.84 -10.86 -2.16
N GLY A 55 3.72 -11.26 -3.07
CA GLY A 55 3.42 -11.53 -4.48
C GLY A 55 3.45 -10.30 -5.38
N TRP A 56 4.10 -9.22 -4.96
CA TRP A 56 4.24 -8.03 -5.80
C TRP A 56 5.15 -8.28 -6.99
N VAL A 57 4.67 -7.92 -8.19
CA VAL A 57 5.39 -8.04 -9.45
C VAL A 57 5.68 -6.67 -10.06
N LYS A 58 6.74 -6.58 -10.88
CA LYS A 58 7.04 -5.34 -11.61
C LYS A 58 5.86 -4.93 -12.49
N PHE A 59 5.64 -3.61 -12.59
CA PHE A 59 4.59 -2.97 -13.39
C PHE A 59 3.14 -3.29 -12.99
N GLN A 60 2.91 -3.92 -11.83
CA GLN A 60 1.56 -4.11 -11.30
C GLN A 60 0.89 -2.75 -11.05
N LYS A 61 -0.36 -2.61 -11.49
CA LYS A 61 -1.14 -1.35 -11.37
C LYS A 61 -2.08 -1.32 -10.17
N LEU A 62 -2.23 -2.44 -9.48
CA LEU A 62 -3.08 -2.62 -8.31
C LEU A 62 -2.22 -3.14 -7.15
N TYR A 63 -2.50 -2.75 -5.92
CA TYR A 63 -2.04 -3.46 -4.74
C TYR A 63 -3.14 -4.44 -4.30
N THR A 64 -2.77 -5.70 -4.06
CA THR A 64 -3.68 -6.67 -3.46
C THR A 64 -3.93 -6.32 -1.99
N PRO A 65 -5.02 -6.80 -1.36
CA PRO A 65 -5.25 -6.56 0.06
C PRO A 65 -4.06 -6.96 0.95
N LYS A 66 -3.37 -8.05 0.59
CA LYS A 66 -2.14 -8.50 1.29
C LYS A 66 -1.01 -7.48 1.15
N GLN A 67 -0.81 -6.92 -0.04
CA GLN A 67 0.22 -5.89 -0.28
C GLN A 67 -0.12 -4.57 0.41
N VAL A 68 -1.40 -4.19 0.44
CA VAL A 68 -1.90 -3.00 1.16
C VAL A 68 -1.63 -3.14 2.65
N ALA A 69 -1.94 -4.30 3.25
CA ALA A 69 -1.63 -4.56 4.65
C ALA A 69 -0.12 -4.43 4.95
N VAL A 70 0.75 -4.95 4.09
CA VAL A 70 2.21 -4.80 4.23
C VAL A 70 2.64 -3.33 4.14
N LEU A 71 2.05 -2.55 3.23
CA LEU A 71 2.35 -1.14 3.08
C LEU A 71 1.90 -0.34 4.30
N VAL A 72 0.66 -0.55 4.76
CA VAL A 72 0.10 0.14 5.93
C VAL A 72 0.82 -0.25 7.22
N GLU A 73 1.15 -1.52 7.41
CA GLU A 73 1.92 -1.98 8.58
C GLU A 73 3.31 -1.35 8.62
N HIS A 74 3.95 -1.13 7.46
CA HIS A 74 5.31 -0.59 7.40
C HIS A 74 5.39 0.93 7.36
N LEU A 75 4.44 1.59 6.69
CA LEU A 75 4.41 3.04 6.48
C LEU A 75 3.50 3.78 7.46
N GLY A 76 2.61 3.06 8.16
CA GLY A 76 1.52 3.62 8.95
C GLY A 76 0.26 3.84 8.12
N GLU A 77 -0.87 4.09 8.79
CA GLU A 77 -2.12 4.50 8.14
C GLU A 77 -1.98 5.95 7.62
N PRO A 78 -2.32 6.22 6.34
CA PRO A 78 -2.26 7.57 5.74
C PRO A 78 -3.29 8.53 6.32
#